data_AF-A0A519QIQ5-F1
#
_entry.id   AF-A0A519QIQ5-F1
#
_cell.length_a   1.000
_cell.length_b   1.000
_cell.length_c   1.000
_cell.angle_alpha   90.00
_cell.angle_beta   90.00
_cell.angle_gamma   90.00
#
_symmetry.space_group_name_H-M   'P 1'
#
loop_
_entity.id
_entity.type
_entity.pdbx_description
1 polymer ?
#
loop_
_entity_poly.entity_id
_entity_poly.type
_entity_poly.pdbx_seq_one_letter_code
_entity_poly.pdbx_strand_id
1 'polypeptide(L)'
;MRDEASLPPLHGEGRRSEAKSGWGSVDALLSPTLAAARPPLPIKGRESGGALIISGYASLWGQADLNGDVVSPGAFKASLQRTGPEGVRMLHGHEARVVVGVWETLVEDERGLFVRGRIEDWSAEARYAQSLARAGALDGLSIGFRTAKARRDGRLRVLSAVELWEVSLVTFPMLPAARFRVGV
;
A
#
# COMPACT_ATOMS: atom_id res chain seq x y z
N MET A 1 -55.42 -45.36 -26.70
CA MET A 1 -56.44 -46.37 -26.31
C MET A 1 -55.70 -47.41 -25.49
N ARG A 2 -55.74 -47.30 -24.14
CA ARG A 2 -56.56 -48.11 -23.18
C ARG A 2 -56.24 -49.61 -23.33
N ASP A 3 -55.79 -50.35 -22.31
CA ASP A 3 -56.40 -50.63 -20.98
C ASP A 3 -55.31 -50.76 -19.88
N GLU A 4 -55.48 -50.40 -18.60
CA GLU A 4 -56.25 -51.06 -17.50
C GLU A 4 -55.98 -52.58 -17.39
N ALA A 5 -55.71 -53.23 -16.25
CA ALA A 5 -56.06 -53.04 -14.84
C ALA A 5 -55.01 -53.82 -13.97
N SER A 6 -54.98 -53.92 -12.64
CA SER A 6 -55.96 -53.76 -11.56
C SER A 6 -55.21 -53.79 -10.21
N LEU A 7 -55.65 -52.96 -9.26
CA LEU A 7 -55.43 -53.04 -7.79
C LEU A 7 -56.28 -54.21 -7.20
N PRO A 8 -56.22 -54.67 -5.91
CA PRO A 8 -56.28 -53.87 -4.66
C PRO A 8 -55.64 -54.57 -3.38
N PRO A 9 -55.99 -54.28 -2.10
CA PRO A 9 -55.83 -53.01 -1.37
C PRO A 9 -55.47 -53.10 0.15
N LEU A 10 -55.55 -51.93 0.81
CA LEU A 10 -56.10 -51.60 2.15
C LEU A 10 -55.27 -51.76 3.46
N HIS A 11 -55.32 -50.63 4.21
CA HIS A 11 -55.38 -50.44 5.67
C HIS A 11 -54.14 -50.65 6.57
N GLY A 12 -53.98 -49.73 7.52
CA GLY A 12 -53.37 -50.03 8.82
C GLY A 12 -52.59 -48.89 9.47
N GLU A 13 -53.25 -48.16 10.37
CA GLU A 13 -52.65 -47.24 11.34
C GLU A 13 -51.56 -47.93 12.19
N GLY A 14 -50.53 -47.19 12.64
CA GLY A 14 -49.53 -47.77 13.53
C GLY A 14 -48.60 -46.75 14.18
N ARG A 15 -48.73 -46.62 15.50
CA ARG A 15 -48.02 -45.70 16.41
C ARG A 15 -46.52 -45.95 16.55
N ARG A 16 -45.82 -44.87 16.93
CA ARG A 16 -44.68 -44.76 17.87
C ARG A 16 -43.94 -46.05 18.28
N SER A 17 -42.61 -46.03 18.19
CA SER A 17 -41.74 -46.22 19.36
C SER A 17 -40.29 -45.82 19.09
N GLU A 18 -39.66 -45.30 20.15
CA GLU A 18 -38.23 -45.06 20.30
C GLU A 18 -37.41 -46.35 20.19
N ALA A 19 -36.19 -46.26 19.68
CA ALA A 19 -35.05 -47.01 20.22
C ALA A 19 -33.73 -46.31 19.90
N LYS A 20 -32.99 -46.03 20.98
CA LYS A 20 -31.68 -45.40 21.03
C LYS A 20 -30.59 -46.34 20.50
N SER A 21 -29.67 -45.78 19.72
CA SER A 21 -28.22 -46.09 19.77
C SER A 21 -27.53 -44.83 19.22
N GLY A 22 -26.59 -44.15 19.89
CA GLY A 22 -25.65 -44.62 20.89
C GLY A 22 -24.23 -44.52 20.34
N TRP A 23 -23.77 -43.34 19.90
CA TRP A 23 -22.36 -43.04 19.68
C TRP A 23 -22.07 -41.58 20.10
N GLY A 24 -21.00 -41.43 20.85
CA GLY A 24 -20.71 -40.28 21.69
C GLY A 24 -20.22 -39.01 20.99
N SER A 25 -20.13 -38.01 21.85
CA SER A 25 -19.58 -36.66 21.69
C SER A 25 -18.29 -36.59 20.88
N VAL A 26 -18.22 -35.63 19.95
CA VAL A 26 -17.02 -34.83 19.70
C VAL A 26 -17.43 -33.36 19.66
N ASP A 27 -17.18 -32.70 20.79
CA ASP A 27 -16.87 -31.28 20.98
C ASP A 27 -17.36 -30.29 19.93
N ALA A 28 -18.46 -29.64 20.31
CA ALA A 28 -18.66 -28.23 20.05
C ALA A 28 -17.42 -27.44 20.47
N LEU A 29 -16.95 -26.51 19.61
CA LEU A 29 -16.44 -25.17 19.93
C LEU A 29 -15.70 -24.61 18.70
N LEU A 30 -16.44 -24.06 17.75
CA LEU A 30 -15.89 -23.09 16.79
C LEU A 30 -16.91 -21.97 16.58
N SER A 31 -16.79 -20.95 17.42
CA SER A 31 -17.37 -19.62 17.18
C SER A 31 -16.20 -18.64 17.15
N PRO A 32 -15.80 -18.10 15.98
CA PRO A 32 -14.87 -16.99 15.96
C PRO A 32 -15.68 -15.71 16.12
N THR A 33 -15.81 -15.26 17.37
CA THR A 33 -16.20 -13.88 17.67
C THR A 33 -15.16 -12.96 17.01
N LEU A 34 -15.63 -12.06 16.15
CA LEU A 34 -14.82 -11.03 15.49
C LEU A 34 -14.09 -10.22 16.57
N ALA A 35 -12.79 -10.52 16.76
CA ALA A 35 -11.93 -9.78 17.67
C ALA A 35 -11.89 -8.31 17.20
N ALA A 36 -12.25 -7.40 18.10
CA ALA A 36 -12.16 -5.97 17.90
C ALA A 36 -10.76 -5.58 17.37
N ALA A 37 -10.72 -4.85 16.27
CA ALA A 37 -9.49 -4.31 15.70
C ALA A 37 -8.80 -3.43 16.75
N ARG A 38 -7.56 -3.80 17.12
CA ARG A 38 -6.70 -2.97 17.98
C ARG A 38 -6.42 -1.65 17.27
N PRO A 39 -6.59 -0.48 17.92
CA PRO A 39 -6.06 0.76 17.37
C PRO A 39 -4.53 0.66 17.27
N PRO A 40 -3.90 1.23 16.23
CA PRO A 40 -2.44 1.29 16.17
C PRO A 40 -1.92 1.99 17.43
N LEU A 41 -0.96 1.36 18.10
CA LEU A 41 -0.32 1.94 19.28
C LEU A 41 0.37 3.26 18.87
N PRO A 42 0.30 4.30 19.71
CA PRO A 42 1.08 5.51 19.47
C PRO A 42 2.57 5.15 19.60
N ILE A 43 3.30 5.15 18.49
CA ILE A 43 4.76 5.12 18.52
C ILE A 43 5.20 6.50 18.97
N LYS A 44 5.28 6.70 20.28
CA LYS A 44 5.97 7.86 20.86
C LYS A 44 7.47 7.57 20.76
N GLY A 45 8.02 7.78 19.56
CA GLY A 45 9.46 7.69 19.32
C GLY A 45 10.17 8.76 20.13
N ARG A 46 11.18 8.35 20.89
CA ARG A 46 12.18 9.22 21.53
C ARG A 46 12.64 10.27 20.52
N GLU A 47 12.65 11.55 20.92
CA GLU A 47 13.46 12.54 20.23
C GLU A 47 14.92 12.13 20.36
N SER A 48 15.48 11.57 19.28
CA SER A 48 16.92 11.39 19.12
C SER A 48 17.33 12.39 18.05
N GLY A 49 18.31 13.24 18.36
CA GLY A 49 18.87 14.22 17.42
C GLY A 49 19.66 13.60 16.26
N GLY A 50 19.20 12.48 15.70
CA GLY A 50 19.85 11.67 14.68
C GLY A 50 19.09 11.55 13.37
N ALA A 51 17.85 12.03 13.26
CA ALA A 51 17.10 12.02 12.00
C ALA A 51 17.49 13.20 11.10
N LEU A 52 17.52 12.98 9.78
CA LEU A 52 17.82 14.00 8.77
C LEU A 52 16.55 14.43 8.04
N ILE A 53 16.15 15.69 8.22
CA ILE A 53 15.00 16.25 7.51
C ILE A 53 15.34 16.46 6.04
N ILE A 54 14.44 16.00 5.16
CA ILE A 54 14.54 16.23 3.72
C ILE A 54 13.20 16.70 3.16
N SER A 55 13.26 17.49 2.10
CA SER A 55 12.08 17.87 1.33
C SER A 55 12.40 18.10 -0.14
N GLY A 56 11.42 17.90 -1.00
CA GLY A 56 11.63 17.96 -2.44
C GLY A 56 10.39 17.64 -3.25
N TYR A 57 10.59 17.50 -4.56
CA TYR A 57 9.53 17.08 -5.48
C TYR A 57 9.84 15.67 -5.98
N ALA A 58 8.94 14.73 -5.72
CA ALA A 58 9.07 13.33 -6.14
C ALA A 58 8.55 13.10 -7.57
N SER A 59 7.68 13.99 -8.05
CA SER A 59 7.14 14.01 -9.40
C SER A 59 6.84 15.46 -9.78
N LEU A 60 6.97 15.82 -11.05
CA LEU A 60 6.65 17.15 -11.56
C LEU A 60 5.68 17.04 -12.74
N TRP A 61 4.69 17.91 -12.78
CA TRP A 61 3.65 17.87 -13.81
C TRP A 61 4.20 18.19 -15.19
N GLY A 62 3.65 17.52 -16.20
CA GLY A 62 3.96 17.77 -17.61
C GLY A 62 5.37 17.37 -18.05
N GLN A 63 6.19 16.81 -17.16
CA GLN A 63 7.52 16.30 -17.49
C GLN A 63 7.47 14.78 -17.65
N ALA A 64 8.04 14.31 -18.76
CA ALA A 64 8.22 12.88 -19.00
C ALA A 64 9.43 12.38 -18.22
N ASP A 65 9.29 11.23 -17.56
CA ASP A 65 10.42 10.48 -17.02
C ASP A 65 11.18 9.74 -18.15
N LEU A 66 12.27 9.07 -17.80
CA LEU A 66 13.11 8.31 -18.73
C LEU A 66 12.39 7.10 -19.37
N ASN A 67 11.25 6.67 -18.83
CA ASN A 67 10.40 5.63 -19.41
C ASN A 67 9.28 6.22 -20.29
N GLY A 68 9.16 7.54 -20.38
CA GLY A 68 8.11 8.23 -21.12
C GLY A 68 6.79 8.39 -20.35
N ASP A 69 6.81 8.19 -19.03
CA ASP A 69 5.65 8.45 -18.18
C ASP A 69 5.53 9.93 -17.86
N VAL A 70 4.32 10.48 -18.02
CA VAL A 70 3.96 11.83 -17.61
C VAL A 70 2.85 11.74 -16.57
N VAL A 71 3.13 12.20 -15.35
CA VAL A 71 2.11 12.25 -14.30
C VAL A 71 1.26 13.50 -14.44
N SER A 72 -0.07 13.31 -14.39
CA SER A 72 -1.04 14.40 -14.43
C SER A 72 -1.40 14.87 -13.00
N PRO A 73 -1.77 16.16 -12.82
CA PRO A 73 -2.34 16.63 -11.57
C PRO A 73 -3.53 15.77 -11.12
N GLY A 74 -3.62 15.45 -9.82
CA GLY A 74 -4.67 14.59 -9.27
C GLY A 74 -4.35 13.09 -9.30
N ALA A 75 -3.24 12.67 -9.92
CA ALA A 75 -2.92 11.25 -10.09
C ALA A 75 -2.68 10.51 -8.77
N PHE A 76 -2.19 11.18 -7.72
CA PHE A 76 -1.93 10.60 -6.41
C PHE A 76 -3.08 10.80 -5.42
N LYS A 77 -4.00 11.73 -5.69
CA LYS A 77 -5.06 12.15 -4.77
C LYS A 77 -5.83 10.99 -4.15
N ALA A 78 -6.33 10.05 -4.96
CA ALA A 78 -7.10 8.92 -4.45
C ALA A 78 -6.27 7.95 -3.61
N SER A 79 -4.98 7.79 -3.93
CA SER A 79 -4.07 6.95 -3.14
C SER A 79 -3.79 7.59 -1.78
N LEU A 80 -3.40 8.87 -1.78
CA LEU A 80 -3.05 9.60 -0.56
C LEU A 80 -4.25 9.82 0.36
N GLN A 81 -5.45 10.03 -0.18
CA GLN A 81 -6.69 10.07 0.60
C GLN A 81 -6.99 8.75 1.32
N ARG A 82 -6.59 7.61 0.75
CA ARG A 82 -6.86 6.29 1.32
C ARG A 82 -5.85 5.89 2.38
N THR A 83 -4.57 6.18 2.16
CA THR A 83 -3.49 5.62 2.98
C THR A 83 -2.73 6.63 3.81
N GLY A 84 -2.93 7.94 3.56
CA GLY A 84 -2.10 8.99 4.14
C GLY A 84 -0.62 8.89 3.75
N PRO A 85 0.21 9.83 4.24
CA PRO A 85 1.67 9.76 4.11
C PRO A 85 2.29 8.48 4.68
N GLU A 86 1.74 7.98 5.78
CA GLU A 86 2.17 6.76 6.46
C GLU A 86 1.97 5.50 5.62
N GLY A 87 1.15 5.56 4.57
CA GLY A 87 0.99 4.50 3.58
C GLY A 87 2.15 4.39 2.58
N VAL A 88 2.94 5.46 2.44
CA VAL A 88 4.01 5.55 1.45
C VAL A 88 5.35 5.28 2.12
N ARG A 89 6.12 4.30 1.63
CA ARG A 89 7.42 3.95 2.23
C ARG A 89 8.52 4.90 1.73
N MET A 90 9.47 5.20 2.62
CA MET A 90 10.74 5.84 2.26
C MET A 90 11.80 4.75 2.18
N LEU A 91 12.08 4.30 0.96
CA LEU A 91 13.08 3.27 0.68
C LEU A 91 14.38 3.89 0.17
N HIS A 92 15.44 3.08 0.10
CA HIS A 92 16.65 3.43 -0.64
C HIS A 92 16.82 2.47 -1.83
N GLY A 93 16.91 3.02 -3.03
CA GLY A 93 17.16 2.24 -4.26
C GLY A 93 16.02 1.29 -4.68
N HIS A 94 14.76 1.61 -4.36
CA HIS A 94 13.59 0.76 -4.62
C HIS A 94 13.62 -0.62 -3.93
N GLU A 95 14.52 -0.82 -2.96
CA GLU A 95 14.67 -2.08 -2.26
C GLU A 95 13.71 -2.15 -1.05
N ALA A 96 12.75 -3.06 -1.10
CA ALA A 96 11.68 -3.19 -0.10
C ALA A 96 12.21 -3.54 1.30
N ARG A 97 13.38 -4.20 1.41
CA ARG A 97 14.03 -4.48 2.71
C ARG A 97 14.81 -3.28 3.27
N VAL A 98 15.03 -2.21 2.50
CA VAL A 98 15.85 -1.06 2.89
C VAL A 98 14.95 0.17 3.13
N VAL A 99 14.17 0.11 4.21
CA VAL A 99 13.37 1.24 4.69
C VAL A 99 14.28 2.16 5.51
N VAL A 100 14.43 3.41 5.05
CA VAL A 100 15.42 4.36 5.62
C VAL A 100 14.79 5.52 6.37
N GLY A 101 13.47 5.68 6.31
CA GLY A 101 12.81 6.71 7.09
C GLY A 101 11.30 6.74 6.93
N VAL A 102 10.72 7.91 7.18
CA VAL A 102 9.27 8.13 7.10
C VAL A 102 8.93 9.43 6.41
N TRP A 103 7.88 9.40 5.60
CA TRP A 103 7.29 10.61 5.03
C TRP A 103 6.28 11.21 6.00
N GLU A 104 6.36 12.53 6.20
CA GLU A 104 5.48 13.28 7.09
C GLU A 104 4.46 14.10 6.29
N THR A 105 4.81 14.48 5.05
CA THR A 105 3.97 15.26 4.17
C THR A 105 4.15 14.75 2.74
N LEU A 106 3.03 14.47 2.06
CA LEU A 106 2.98 14.33 0.61
C LEU A 106 1.77 15.10 0.11
N VAL A 107 2.00 16.11 -0.72
CA VAL A 107 0.96 17.03 -1.20
C VAL A 107 1.16 17.27 -2.68
N GLU A 108 0.08 17.16 -3.44
CA GLU A 108 0.05 17.67 -4.80
C GLU A 108 -0.12 19.19 -4.75
N ASP A 109 0.81 19.93 -5.36
CA ASP A 109 0.71 21.37 -5.55
C ASP A 109 0.70 21.74 -7.04
N GLU A 110 0.84 23.02 -7.37
CA GLU A 110 0.84 23.52 -8.75
C GLU A 110 2.02 22.99 -9.59
N ARG A 111 3.11 22.55 -8.95
CA ARG A 111 4.34 22.09 -9.61
C ARG A 111 4.41 20.58 -9.73
N GLY A 112 3.97 19.85 -8.71
CA GLY A 112 4.23 18.42 -8.62
C GLY A 112 3.73 17.76 -7.34
N LEU A 113 4.24 16.56 -7.08
CA LEU A 113 4.11 15.90 -5.78
C LEU A 113 5.25 16.37 -4.88
N PHE A 114 4.96 17.34 -4.01
CA PHE A 114 5.85 17.75 -2.94
C PHE A 114 5.88 16.69 -1.84
N VAL A 115 7.07 16.40 -1.33
CA VAL A 115 7.29 15.48 -0.22
C VAL A 115 8.19 16.12 0.84
N ARG A 116 7.90 15.84 2.11
CA ARG A 116 8.77 16.15 3.25
C ARG A 116 8.75 14.99 4.22
N GLY A 117 9.92 14.64 4.75
CA GLY A 117 10.06 13.56 5.70
C GLY A 117 11.42 13.60 6.38
N ARG A 118 11.74 12.49 7.05
CA ARG A 118 12.97 12.32 7.80
C ARG A 118 13.61 10.98 7.48
N ILE A 119 14.90 11.00 7.17
CA ILE A 119 15.74 9.81 7.10
C ILE A 119 16.14 9.49 8.55
N GLU A 120 15.82 8.28 8.99
CA GLU A 120 16.06 7.83 10.36
C GLU A 120 17.48 7.30 10.55
N ASP A 121 17.86 6.98 11.78
CA ASP A 121 19.17 6.40 12.12
C ASP A 121 19.07 4.96 12.64
N TRP A 122 17.90 4.33 12.51
CA TRP A 122 17.56 3.02 13.07
C TRP A 122 18.37 1.84 12.49
N SER A 123 19.05 2.02 11.36
CA SER A 123 19.81 0.97 10.66
C SER A 123 21.08 1.50 10.04
N ALA A 124 21.98 0.58 9.67
CA ALA A 124 23.21 0.93 8.96
C ALA A 124 22.92 1.58 7.61
N GLU A 125 21.91 1.07 6.90
CA GLU A 125 21.48 1.60 5.61
C GLU A 125 20.87 3.00 5.72
N ALA A 126 20.10 3.28 6.79
CA ALA A 126 19.53 4.59 7.01
C ALA A 126 20.61 5.63 7.35
N ARG A 127 21.58 5.28 8.21
CA ARG A 127 22.76 6.14 8.49
C ARG A 127 23.65 6.33 7.27
N TYR A 128 23.78 5.31 6.42
CA TYR A 128 24.48 5.41 5.14
C TYR A 128 23.78 6.42 4.20
N ALA A 129 22.45 6.30 4.04
CA ALA A 129 21.67 7.24 3.24
C ALA A 129 21.78 8.68 3.77
N GLN A 130 21.74 8.88 5.10
CA GLN A 130 21.99 10.20 5.70
C GLN A 130 23.37 10.77 5.34
N SER A 131 24.40 9.93 5.43
CA SER A 131 25.79 10.35 5.16
C SER A 131 25.94 10.79 3.71
N LEU A 132 25.38 10.03 2.76
CA LEU A 132 25.39 10.40 1.35
C LEU A 132 24.57 11.67 1.07
N ALA A 133 23.41 11.80 1.71
CA ALA A 133 22.55 12.97 1.55
C ALA A 133 23.23 14.26 2.05
N ARG A 134 23.88 14.21 3.22
CA ARG A 134 24.66 15.34 3.75
C ARG A 134 25.84 15.70 2.86
N ALA A 135 26.47 14.71 2.22
CA ALA A 135 27.57 14.93 1.29
C ALA A 135 27.11 15.42 -0.11
N GLY A 136 25.80 15.47 -0.38
CA GLY A 136 25.27 15.79 -1.71
C GLY A 136 25.44 14.68 -2.75
N ALA A 137 25.83 13.47 -2.33
CA ALA A 137 26.01 12.31 -3.20
C ALA A 137 24.70 11.52 -3.44
N LEU A 138 23.65 11.82 -2.64
CA LEU A 138 22.32 11.25 -2.76
C LEU A 138 21.29 12.37 -2.59
N ASP A 139 20.62 12.75 -3.68
CA ASP A 139 19.64 13.85 -3.70
C ASP A 139 18.42 13.55 -4.59
N GLY A 140 18.33 12.35 -5.18
CA GLY A 140 17.25 11.95 -6.09
C GLY A 140 16.05 11.34 -5.38
N LEU A 141 14.87 11.58 -5.96
CA LEU A 141 13.61 10.95 -5.57
C LEU A 141 13.01 10.20 -6.76
N SER A 142 12.49 9.00 -6.51
CA SER A 142 11.79 8.22 -7.52
C SER A 142 10.54 7.56 -6.93
N ILE A 143 9.42 7.63 -7.65
CA ILE A 143 8.14 7.07 -7.20
C ILE A 143 8.04 5.60 -7.58
N GLY A 144 7.58 4.78 -6.63
CA GLY A 144 7.15 3.40 -6.87
C GLY A 144 5.64 3.30 -6.73
N PHE A 145 4.98 2.82 -7.78
CA PHE A 145 3.52 2.82 -7.85
C PHE A 145 2.96 1.67 -8.69
N ARG A 146 1.67 1.38 -8.47
CA ARG A 146 0.86 0.59 -9.41
C ARG A 146 0.01 1.53 -10.26
N THR A 147 0.00 1.33 -11.56
CA THR A 147 -0.85 2.12 -12.47
C THR A 147 -2.32 1.78 -12.25
N ALA A 148 -3.17 2.78 -12.00
CA ALA A 148 -4.62 2.61 -11.87
C ALA A 148 -5.37 3.14 -13.11
N LYS A 149 -4.98 4.30 -13.64
CA LYS A 149 -5.49 4.86 -14.89
C LYS A 149 -4.37 5.54 -15.67
N ALA A 150 -4.28 5.21 -16.95
CA ALA A 150 -3.33 5.80 -17.88
C ALA A 150 -3.91 5.82 -19.29
N ARG A 151 -3.43 6.75 -20.12
CA ARG A 151 -3.67 6.78 -21.56
C ARG A 151 -2.36 6.93 -22.31
N ARG A 152 -2.32 6.50 -23.57
CA ARG A 152 -1.19 6.81 -24.46
C ARG A 152 -1.36 8.19 -25.08
N ASP A 153 -0.24 8.85 -25.34
CA ASP A 153 -0.14 10.12 -26.06
C ASP A 153 1.10 10.07 -26.97
N GLY A 154 0.93 9.55 -28.18
CA GLY A 154 2.04 9.17 -29.05
C GLY A 154 2.96 8.15 -28.37
N ARG A 155 4.21 8.56 -28.10
CA ARG A 155 5.22 7.74 -27.40
C ARG A 155 5.12 7.82 -25.88
N LEU A 156 4.36 8.77 -25.35
CA LEU A 156 4.23 9.00 -23.92
C LEU A 156 3.09 8.17 -23.33
N ARG A 157 3.21 7.85 -22.05
CA ARG A 157 2.12 7.30 -21.24
C ARG A 157 1.74 8.33 -20.17
N VAL A 158 0.52 8.85 -20.28
CA VAL A 158 0.00 9.86 -19.36
C VAL A 158 -0.74 9.15 -18.23
N LEU A 159 -0.22 9.28 -17.00
CA LEU A 159 -0.76 8.68 -15.79
C LEU A 159 -1.73 9.66 -15.12
N SER A 160 -3.01 9.28 -15.01
CA SER A 160 -4.06 10.11 -14.39
C SER A 160 -4.58 9.56 -13.07
N ALA A 161 -4.22 8.31 -12.72
CA ALA A 161 -4.37 7.78 -11.38
C ALA A 161 -3.35 6.67 -11.13
N VAL A 162 -2.72 6.69 -9.96
CA VAL A 162 -1.80 5.66 -9.50
C VAL A 162 -2.08 5.29 -8.06
N GLU A 163 -1.67 4.09 -7.67
CA GLU A 163 -1.53 3.71 -6.27
C GLU A 163 -0.07 3.87 -5.87
N LEU A 164 0.21 4.92 -5.11
CA LEU A 164 1.55 5.24 -4.65
C LEU A 164 1.91 4.34 -3.48
N TRP A 165 2.99 3.55 -3.63
CA TRP A 165 3.46 2.62 -2.60
C TRP A 165 4.66 3.17 -1.86
N GLU A 166 5.55 3.85 -2.58
CA GLU A 166 6.79 4.34 -2.02
C GLU A 166 7.35 5.52 -2.83
N VAL A 167 8.18 6.29 -2.15
CA VAL A 167 9.08 7.28 -2.77
C VAL A 167 10.47 6.95 -2.24
N SER A 168 11.33 6.47 -3.15
CA SER A 168 12.69 6.05 -2.85
C SER A 168 13.67 7.21 -2.93
N LEU A 169 14.65 7.19 -2.04
CA LEU A 169 15.90 7.92 -2.24
C LEU A 169 16.74 7.14 -3.26
N VAL A 170 17.19 7.81 -4.31
CA VAL A 170 17.95 7.19 -5.40
C VAL A 170 19.08 8.09 -5.88
N THR A 171 20.15 7.50 -6.39
CA THR A 171 21.23 8.26 -7.05
C THR A 171 20.76 8.86 -8.37
N PHE A 172 20.02 8.07 -9.16
CA PHE A 172 19.55 8.43 -10.49
C PHE A 172 18.03 8.25 -10.59
N PRO A 173 17.25 9.32 -10.43
CA PRO A 173 15.79 9.24 -10.55
C PRO A 173 15.37 9.06 -12.01
N MET A 174 14.27 8.33 -12.23
CA MET A 174 13.65 8.23 -13.56
C MET A 174 13.17 9.59 -14.06
N LEU A 175 12.76 10.48 -13.18
CA LEU A 175 12.55 11.88 -13.50
C LEU A 175 13.77 12.69 -13.03
N PRO A 176 14.68 13.16 -13.91
CA PRO A 176 15.94 13.79 -13.50
C PRO A 176 15.79 15.00 -12.57
N ALA A 177 14.67 15.73 -12.69
CA ALA A 177 14.34 16.90 -11.88
C ALA A 177 13.71 16.56 -10.51
N ALA A 178 13.37 15.30 -10.25
CA ALA A 178 12.85 14.85 -8.97
C ALA A 178 13.99 14.76 -7.95
N ARG A 179 14.17 15.84 -7.21
CA ARG A 179 15.27 16.03 -6.26
C ARG A 179 14.75 16.47 -4.90
N PHE A 180 15.50 16.12 -3.86
CA PHE A 180 15.30 16.62 -2.51
C PHE A 180 16.49 17.47 -2.06
N ARG A 181 16.25 18.25 -1.01
CA ARG A 181 17.28 18.97 -0.25
C ARG A 181 17.22 18.55 1.20
N VAL A 182 18.37 18.58 1.84
CA VAL A 182 18.48 18.45 3.28
C VAL A 182 18.02 19.76 3.93
N GLY A 183 17.10 19.67 4.88
CA GLY A 183 16.69 20.79 5.72
C GLY A 183 17.75 21.06 6.78
N VAL A 184 18.06 22.34 7.00
CA VAL A 184 18.93 22.82 8.09
C VAL A 184 18.14 22.89 9.39
#